data_AF-M6RV55-F1
#
_entry.id   AF-M6RV55-F1
#
_cell.length_a   1.000
_cell.length_b   1.000
_cell.length_c   1.000
_cell.angle_alpha   90.00
_cell.angle_beta   90.00
_cell.angle_gamma   90.00
#
_symmetry.space_group_name_H-M   'P 1'
#
loop_
_entity.id
_entity.type
_entity.pdbx_description
1 polymer ?
#
loop_
_entity_poly.entity_id
_entity_poly.type
_entity_poly.pdbx_seq_one_letter_code
_entity_poly.pdbx_strand_id
1 'polypeptide(L)'
;MVYYRDRIYKAVDSVDQNTIELQSYTEVQGSETLQNFISLWTAYKSDLAQIVSLSLENNKGRAFEISISKGLTIRDSIIKTLSYLIKKSEENMQSDKEENERKYYLTFLFLFCLF
;
A
#
# COMPACT_ATOMS: atom_id res chain seq x y z
N MET A 1 -11.13 -10.93 -24.29
CA MET A 1 -9.91 -10.28 -23.76
C MET A 1 -10.15 -8.84 -23.29
N VAL A 2 -10.94 -8.03 -24.01
CA VAL A 2 -11.30 -6.65 -23.62
C VAL A 2 -11.84 -6.56 -22.19
N TYR A 3 -12.78 -7.44 -21.80
CA TYR A 3 -13.31 -7.49 -20.44
C TYR A 3 -12.25 -7.63 -19.34
N TYR A 4 -11.27 -8.54 -19.52
CA TYR A 4 -10.23 -8.77 -18.51
C TYR A 4 -9.23 -7.61 -18.45
N ARG A 5 -8.88 -7.03 -19.59
CA ARG A 5 -8.08 -5.81 -19.67
C ARG A 5 -8.75 -4.67 -18.89
N ASP A 6 -10.03 -4.44 -19.11
CA ASP A 6 -10.75 -3.33 -18.47
C ASP A 6 -10.85 -3.56 -16.95
N ARG A 7 -11.02 -4.82 -16.51
CA ARG A 7 -10.97 -5.16 -15.08
C ARG A 7 -9.59 -4.93 -14.46
N ILE A 8 -8.52 -5.24 -15.18
CA ILE A 8 -7.15 -5.00 -14.74
C ILE A 8 -6.92 -3.50 -14.54
N TYR A 9 -7.29 -2.68 -15.53
CA TYR A 9 -7.09 -1.24 -15.42
C TYR A 9 -7.96 -0.60 -14.35
N LYS A 10 -9.21 -1.03 -14.17
CA LYS A 10 -10.03 -0.58 -13.02
C LYS A 10 -9.39 -0.90 -11.67
N ALA A 11 -8.74 -2.07 -11.54
CA ALA A 11 -8.03 -2.41 -10.31
C ALA A 11 -6.78 -1.52 -10.13
N VAL A 12 -6.07 -1.22 -11.22
CA VAL A 12 -4.94 -0.29 -11.20
C VAL A 12 -5.37 1.10 -10.75
N ASP A 13 -6.46 1.63 -11.31
CA ASP A 13 -7.00 2.94 -10.96
C ASP A 13 -7.41 3.01 -9.48
N SER A 14 -8.03 1.95 -8.97
CA SER A 14 -8.40 1.86 -7.55
C SER A 14 -7.17 1.88 -6.64
N VAL A 15 -6.09 1.19 -7.01
CA VAL A 15 -4.85 1.22 -6.21
C VAL A 15 -4.20 2.60 -6.28
N ASP A 16 -4.19 3.25 -7.44
CA ASP A 16 -3.66 4.62 -7.60
C ASP A 16 -4.42 5.61 -6.71
N GLN A 17 -5.76 5.53 -6.70
CA GLN A 17 -6.59 6.38 -5.85
C GLN A 17 -6.34 6.14 -4.35
N ASN A 18 -6.31 4.87 -3.92
CA ASN A 18 -6.01 4.51 -2.53
C ASN A 18 -4.60 4.97 -2.11
N THR A 19 -3.64 4.99 -3.03
CA THR A 19 -2.27 5.44 -2.75
C THR A 19 -2.22 6.94 -2.46
N ILE A 20 -2.99 7.73 -3.20
CA ILE A 20 -3.12 9.19 -2.97
C ILE A 20 -3.76 9.44 -1.60
N GLU A 21 -4.81 8.70 -1.27
CA GLU A 21 -5.45 8.79 0.05
C GLU A 21 -4.45 8.45 1.16
N LEU A 22 -3.68 7.36 1.00
CA LEU A 22 -2.69 6.94 2.00
C LEU A 22 -1.63 8.02 2.23
N GLN A 23 -1.15 8.71 1.18
CA GLN A 23 -0.17 9.79 1.32
C GLN A 23 -0.64 10.89 2.27
N SER A 24 -1.94 11.19 2.30
CA SER A 24 -2.49 12.23 3.18
C SER A 24 -2.46 11.86 4.67
N TYR A 25 -2.44 10.57 4.99
CA TYR A 25 -2.47 10.04 6.35
C TYR A 25 -1.09 9.62 6.88
N THR A 26 -0.06 9.72 6.06
CA THR A 26 1.23 9.08 6.37
C THR A 26 2.18 10.02 7.11
N GLU A 27 2.61 9.62 8.31
CA GLU A 27 3.63 10.30 9.10
C GLU A 27 5.04 10.19 8.48
N VAL A 28 6.02 10.96 9.00
CA VAL A 28 7.39 11.03 8.45
C VAL A 28 8.06 9.66 8.28
N GLN A 29 7.90 8.73 9.24
CA GLN A 29 8.48 7.37 9.14
C GLN A 29 7.70 6.46 8.17
N GLY A 30 6.37 6.64 8.06
CA GLY A 30 5.57 5.94 7.06
C GLY A 30 5.86 6.43 5.64
N SER A 31 6.33 7.67 5.50
CA SER A 31 6.54 8.34 4.22
C SER A 31 7.59 7.62 3.37
N GLU A 32 8.72 7.22 3.94
CA GLU A 32 9.78 6.48 3.20
C GLU A 32 9.28 5.12 2.70
N THR A 33 8.57 4.39 3.55
CA THR A 33 7.99 3.09 3.20
C THR A 33 6.92 3.24 2.11
N LEU A 34 6.09 4.28 2.19
CA LEU A 34 5.10 4.61 1.17
C LEU A 34 5.76 4.99 -0.16
N GLN A 35 6.86 5.75 -0.14
CA GLN A 35 7.63 6.04 -1.35
C GLN A 35 8.22 4.77 -1.98
N ASN A 36 8.70 3.84 -1.16
CA ASN A 36 9.15 2.54 -1.66
C ASN A 36 8.01 1.74 -2.31
N PHE A 37 6.83 1.73 -1.70
CA PHE A 37 5.63 1.14 -2.30
C PHE A 37 5.29 1.80 -3.65
N ILE A 38 5.27 3.13 -3.72
CA ILE A 38 4.94 3.89 -4.95
C ILE A 38 5.92 3.54 -6.08
N SER A 39 7.21 3.45 -5.76
CA SER A 39 8.26 3.07 -6.72
C SER A 39 8.04 1.65 -7.26
N LEU A 40 7.83 0.68 -6.37
CA LEU A 40 7.55 -0.72 -6.74
C LEU A 40 6.26 -0.86 -7.55
N TRP A 41 5.21 -0.14 -7.15
CA TRP A 41 3.93 -0.11 -7.84
C TRP A 41 4.05 0.47 -9.25
N THR A 42 4.81 1.56 -9.41
CA THR A 42 5.08 2.16 -10.72
C THR A 42 5.80 1.18 -11.65
N ALA A 43 6.80 0.45 -11.13
CA ALA A 43 7.48 -0.60 -11.89
C ALA A 43 6.52 -1.74 -12.27
N TYR A 44 5.68 -2.18 -11.34
CA TYR A 44 4.68 -3.22 -11.57
C TYR A 44 3.66 -2.83 -12.65
N LYS A 45 3.17 -1.58 -12.65
CA LYS A 45 2.23 -1.09 -13.67
C LYS A 45 2.81 -1.17 -15.07
N SER A 46 4.11 -0.86 -15.23
CA SER A 46 4.80 -0.99 -16.52
C SER A 46 4.86 -2.44 -16.99
N ASP A 47 5.21 -3.38 -16.10
CA ASP A 47 5.26 -4.80 -16.45
C ASP A 47 3.86 -5.35 -16.76
N LEU A 48 2.83 -4.92 -16.01
CA LEU A 48 1.44 -5.30 -16.22
C LEU A 48 0.91 -4.82 -17.58
N ALA A 49 1.26 -3.59 -18.00
CA ALA A 49 0.90 -3.08 -19.32
C ALA A 49 1.53 -3.92 -20.45
N GLN A 50 2.79 -4.35 -20.28
CA GLN A 50 3.45 -5.23 -21.24
C GLN A 50 2.80 -6.62 -21.30
N ILE A 51 2.45 -7.20 -20.14
CA ILE A 51 1.76 -8.49 -20.06
C ILE A 51 0.41 -8.42 -20.80
N VAL A 52 -0.34 -7.34 -20.60
CA VAL A 52 -1.63 -7.11 -21.28
C VAL A 52 -1.44 -7.00 -22.79
N SER A 53 -0.47 -6.19 -23.26
CA SER A 53 -0.21 -6.03 -24.71
C SER A 53 0.17 -7.36 -25.35
N LEU A 54 1.15 -8.07 -24.79
CA LEU A 54 1.60 -9.36 -25.30
C LEU A 54 0.48 -10.41 -25.30
N SER A 55 -0.40 -10.38 -24.30
CA SER A 55 -1.55 -11.27 -24.24
C SER A 55 -2.58 -10.99 -25.35
N LEU A 56 -2.78 -9.72 -25.70
CA LEU A 56 -3.66 -9.30 -26.80
C LEU A 56 -3.07 -9.63 -28.18
N GLU A 57 -1.76 -9.56 -28.31
CA GLU A 57 -0.99 -9.95 -29.51
C GLU A 57 -0.84 -11.49 -29.64
N ASN A 58 -1.49 -12.25 -28.77
CA ASN A 58 -1.43 -13.71 -28.71
C ASN A 58 -0.02 -14.26 -28.41
N ASN A 59 0.88 -13.41 -27.89
CA ASN A 59 2.24 -13.75 -27.46
C ASN A 59 2.26 -14.23 -26.00
N LYS A 60 1.53 -15.32 -25.74
CA LYS A 60 1.30 -15.83 -24.38
C LYS A 60 2.58 -16.29 -23.68
N GLY A 61 3.58 -16.77 -24.43
CA GLY A 61 4.85 -17.23 -23.88
C GLY A 61 5.64 -16.10 -23.21
N ARG A 62 5.82 -14.97 -23.91
CA ARG A 62 6.51 -13.79 -23.35
C ARG A 62 5.70 -13.12 -22.25
N ALA A 63 4.36 -13.06 -22.40
CA ALA A 63 3.50 -12.55 -21.34
C ALA A 63 3.64 -13.38 -20.04
N PHE A 64 3.71 -14.71 -20.16
CA PHE A 64 3.92 -15.60 -19.03
C PHE A 64 5.30 -15.42 -18.40
N GLU A 65 6.36 -15.33 -19.21
CA GLU A 65 7.73 -15.12 -18.75
C GLU A 65 7.87 -13.85 -17.90
N ILE A 66 7.30 -12.72 -18.34
CA ILE A 66 7.30 -11.47 -17.57
C ILE A 66 6.52 -11.66 -16.26
N SER A 67 5.37 -12.33 -16.32
CA SER A 67 4.53 -12.56 -15.14
C SER A 67 5.27 -13.37 -14.06
N ILE A 68 6.01 -14.42 -14.44
CA ILE A 68 6.65 -15.33 -13.46
C ILE A 68 8.02 -14.86 -12.99
N SER A 69 8.78 -14.15 -13.83
CA SER A 69 10.13 -13.73 -13.47
C SER A 69 10.09 -12.47 -12.61
N LYS A 70 9.76 -11.34 -13.24
CA LYS A 70 9.79 -10.02 -12.62
C LYS A 70 8.48 -9.69 -11.93
N GLY A 71 7.35 -10.07 -12.54
CA GLY A 71 6.01 -9.79 -12.03
C GLY A 71 5.76 -10.38 -10.64
N LEU A 72 6.17 -11.63 -10.40
CA LEU A 72 6.04 -12.28 -9.08
C LEU A 72 6.89 -11.59 -8.01
N THR A 73 8.18 -11.35 -8.27
CA THR A 73 9.07 -10.72 -7.28
C THR A 73 8.62 -9.32 -6.89
N ILE A 74 8.19 -8.51 -7.87
CA ILE A 74 7.69 -7.16 -7.59
C ILE A 74 6.38 -7.22 -6.81
N ARG A 75 5.45 -8.11 -7.20
CA ARG A 75 4.18 -8.29 -6.48
C ARG A 75 4.41 -8.70 -5.02
N ASP A 76 5.30 -9.66 -4.78
CA ASP A 76 5.60 -10.13 -3.43
C ASP A 76 6.26 -9.03 -2.58
N SER A 77 7.11 -8.20 -3.20
CA SER A 77 7.70 -7.02 -2.56
C SER A 77 6.64 -5.97 -2.22
N ILE A 78 5.70 -5.71 -3.12
CA ILE A 78 4.57 -4.81 -2.88
C ILE A 78 3.73 -5.29 -1.69
N ILE A 79 3.36 -6.57 -1.67
CA ILE A 79 2.58 -7.17 -0.58
C ILE A 79 3.32 -6.99 0.75
N LYS A 80 4.62 -7.29 0.78
CA LYS A 80 5.45 -7.14 1.98
C LYS A 80 5.48 -5.69 2.48
N THR A 81 5.67 -4.72 1.59
CA THR A 81 5.69 -3.29 1.95
C THR A 81 4.34 -2.83 2.48
N LEU A 82 3.23 -3.24 1.86
CA LEU A 82 1.88 -2.92 2.34
C LEU A 82 1.59 -3.55 3.70
N SER A 83 1.93 -4.83 3.91
CA SER A 83 1.75 -5.49 5.20
C SER A 83 2.55 -4.80 6.31
N TYR A 84 3.75 -4.31 5.99
CA TYR A 84 4.54 -3.53 6.94
C TYR A 84 3.89 -2.18 7.28
N LEU A 85 3.37 -1.43 6.28
CA LEU A 85 2.63 -0.18 6.51
C LEU A 85 1.42 -0.38 7.41
N ILE A 86 0.62 -1.42 7.15
CA ILE A 86 -0.56 -1.76 7.95
C ILE A 86 -0.16 -2.04 9.39
N LYS A 87 0.80 -2.95 9.60
CA LYS A 87 1.26 -3.30 10.94
C LYS A 87 1.78 -2.08 11.70
N LYS A 88 2.55 -1.22 11.03
CA LYS A 88 3.09 0.00 11.65
C LYS A 88 1.97 0.98 12.05
N SER A 89 0.96 1.13 11.20
CA SER A 89 -0.22 1.94 11.52
C SER A 89 -0.98 1.40 12.74
N GLU A 90 -1.16 0.08 12.83
CA GLU A 90 -1.81 -0.56 13.99
C GLU A 90 -1.03 -0.33 15.29
N GLU A 91 0.31 -0.47 15.25
CA GLU A 91 1.19 -0.19 16.39
C GLU A 91 1.10 1.28 16.84
N ASN A 92 1.06 2.22 15.89
CA ASN A 92 0.92 3.65 16.20
C ASN A 92 -0.45 3.94 16.83
N MET A 93 -1.55 3.42 16.27
CA MET A 93 -2.90 3.60 16.82
C MET A 93 -3.02 3.07 18.26
N GLN A 94 -2.39 1.93 18.54
CA GLN A 94 -2.36 1.38 19.90
C GLN A 94 -1.57 2.27 20.86
N SER A 95 -0.42 2.79 20.41
CA SER A 95 0.41 3.70 21.19
C SER A 95 -0.31 5.01 21.49
N ASP A 96 -0.99 5.59 20.50
CA ASP A 96 -1.79 6.81 20.64
C ASP A 96 -2.93 6.63 21.64
N LYS A 97 -3.59 5.46 21.62
CA LYS A 97 -4.64 5.12 22.58
C LYS A 97 -4.09 5.09 24.01
N GLU A 98 -2.98 4.41 24.23
CA GLU A 98 -2.33 4.31 25.55
C GLU A 98 -1.88 5.69 26.06
N GLU A 99 -1.32 6.52 25.19
CA GLU A 99 -0.94 7.89 25.55
C GLU A 99 -2.16 8.73 25.93
N ASN A 100 -3.26 8.61 25.18
CA ASN A 100 -4.48 9.36 25.43
C ASN A 100 -5.13 8.95 26.76
N GLU A 101 -5.19 7.65 27.06
CA GLU A 101 -5.65 7.14 28.36
C GLU A 101 -4.77 7.67 29.50
N ARG A 102 -3.44 7.63 29.36
CA ARG A 102 -2.51 8.18 30.36
C ARG A 102 -2.74 9.68 30.59
N LYS A 103 -2.90 10.47 29.52
CA LYS A 103 -3.18 11.91 29.61
C LYS A 103 -4.51 12.19 30.30
N TYR A 104 -5.54 11.40 30.00
CA TYR A 104 -6.83 11.49 30.68
C TYR A 104 -6.68 11.26 32.19
N TYR A 105 -6.03 10.17 32.61
CA TYR A 105 -5.82 9.87 34.04
C TYR A 105 -5.02 10.95 34.76
N LEU A 106 -3.95 11.46 34.15
CA LEU A 106 -3.15 12.55 34.72
C LEU A 106 -3.98 13.83 34.87
N THR A 107 -4.77 14.18 33.86
CA THR A 107 -5.64 15.36 33.90
C THR A 107 -6.72 15.21 34.96
N PHE A 108 -7.34 14.02 35.04
CA PHE A 108 -8.35 13.71 36.05
C PHE A 108 -7.79 13.78 37.47
N LEU A 109 -6.60 13.21 37.71
CA LEU A 109 -5.91 13.30 39.00
C LEU A 109 -5.59 14.75 39.37
N PHE A 110 -5.09 15.54 38.43
CA PHE A 110 -4.80 16.95 38.64
C PHE A 110 -6.05 17.75 39.03
N LEU A 111 -7.17 17.52 38.33
CA LEU A 111 -8.45 18.14 38.66
C LEU A 111 -8.98 17.72 40.03
N PHE A 112 -8.82 16.44 40.40
CA PHE A 112 -9.21 15.95 41.72
C PHE A 112 -8.37 16.57 42.85
N CYS A 113 -7.06 16.75 42.65
CA CYS A 113 -6.19 17.39 43.65
C CYS A 113 -6.38 18.92 43.77
N LEU A 114 -7.03 19.55 42.79
CA LEU A 114 -7.35 20.99 42.80
C LEU A 114 -8.65 21.31 43.54
N PHE A 115 -9.48 20.30 43.80
CA PHE A 115 -10.71 20.38 44.60
C PHE A 115 -10.49 19.86 46.02
#